data_AF-A0A7D5SG24-F1
#
_entry.id   AF-A0A7D5SG24-F1
#
_cell.length_a   1.000
_cell.length_b   1.000
_cell.length_c   1.000
_cell.angle_alpha   90.00
_cell.angle_beta   90.00
_cell.angle_gamma   90.00
#
_symmetry.space_group_name_H-M   'P 1'
#
loop_
_entity.id
_entity.type
_entity.pdbx_description
1 polymer ?
#
loop_
_entity_poly.entity_id
_entity_poly.type
_entity_poly.pdbx_seq_one_letter_code
_entity_poly.pdbx_strand_id
1 'polypeptide(L)'
;MERFVILTLNWLYEKRHNVIIFLAYIILAALLLKQHVYFAFALMFLISLKETYPISKKPIKIAKSAFMIKFYNIFIWFLSYVISLKVLSYSIGISEDKLKYAPVIMAIPVSIILIYMLIALASLFMLLSIQVLAQLSFFMTTKLKTKITKSEYYIFASRFYYLMVLLVPFLLAVAYISPYFIRVALFTDSTFISDCGEKEKNRTYIRVDDKSCLVFNLNWSVITETPKKIISDEKK
;
A
#
# COMPACT_ATOMS: atom_id res chain seq x y z
N MET A 1 -34.14 -31.52 -17.32
CA MET A 1 -33.07 -32.35 -16.73
C MET A 1 -31.80 -31.53 -16.48
N GLU A 2 -31.33 -30.72 -17.45
CA GLU A 2 -30.16 -29.81 -17.29
C GLU A 2 -30.25 -28.86 -16.08
N ARG A 3 -31.40 -28.23 -15.84
CA ARG A 3 -31.58 -27.30 -14.71
C ARG A 3 -31.35 -27.95 -13.34
N PHE A 4 -31.73 -29.23 -13.21
CA PHE A 4 -31.57 -29.99 -11.97
C PHE A 4 -30.12 -30.41 -11.77
N VAL A 5 -29.44 -30.82 -12.85
CA VAL A 5 -28.00 -31.14 -12.85
C VAL A 5 -27.16 -29.89 -12.51
N ILE A 6 -27.51 -28.72 -13.05
CA ILE A 6 -26.83 -27.46 -12.74
C ILE A 6 -27.06 -27.07 -11.27
N LEU A 7 -28.28 -27.24 -10.75
CA LEU A 7 -28.60 -26.97 -9.34
C LEU A 7 -27.86 -27.91 -8.39
N THR A 8 -27.77 -29.21 -8.70
CA THR A 8 -27.04 -30.17 -7.87
C THR A 8 -25.53 -29.97 -7.95
N LEU A 9 -24.97 -29.66 -9.13
CA LEU A 9 -23.55 -29.29 -9.26
C LEU A 9 -23.22 -28.03 -8.48
N ASN A 10 -24.06 -26.99 -8.56
CA ASN A 10 -23.86 -25.76 -7.80
C ASN A 10 -23.94 -26.02 -6.29
N TRP A 11 -24.88 -26.86 -5.84
CA TRP A 11 -25.00 -27.23 -4.43
C TRP A 11 -23.80 -28.07 -3.93
N LEU A 12 -23.33 -29.02 -4.73
CA LEU A 12 -22.13 -29.83 -4.42
C LEU A 12 -20.86 -28.96 -4.40
N TYR A 13 -20.76 -28.04 -5.35
CA TYR A 13 -19.67 -27.07 -5.42
C TYR A 13 -19.68 -26.15 -4.20
N GLU A 14 -20.81 -25.57 -3.84
CA GLU A 14 -20.96 -24.67 -2.68
C GLU A 14 -20.65 -25.38 -1.36
N LYS A 15 -21.13 -26.62 -1.18
CA LYS A 15 -20.84 -27.44 0.00
C LYS A 15 -19.38 -27.86 0.10
N ARG A 16 -18.76 -28.33 -1.00
CA ARG A 16 -17.32 -28.67 -1.04
C ARG A 16 -16.44 -27.44 -0.89
N HIS A 17 -16.83 -26.31 -1.47
CA HIS A 17 -16.10 -25.06 -1.41
C HIS A 17 -15.95 -24.55 0.02
N ASN A 18 -17.04 -24.57 0.80
CA ASN A 18 -17.02 -24.17 2.21
C ASN A 18 -16.15 -25.10 3.07
N VAL A 19 -16.18 -26.42 2.79
CA VAL A 19 -15.31 -27.39 3.47
C VAL A 19 -13.84 -27.16 3.15
N ILE A 20 -13.49 -26.94 1.88
CA ILE A 20 -12.11 -26.67 1.45
C ILE A 20 -11.57 -25.39 2.09
N ILE A 21 -12.38 -24.33 2.12
CA ILE A 21 -11.99 -23.07 2.76
C ILE A 21 -11.78 -23.24 4.26
N PHE A 22 -12.70 -23.94 4.94
CA PHE A 22 -12.57 -24.24 6.35
C PHE A 22 -11.28 -25.03 6.66
N LEU A 23 -10.99 -26.05 5.86
CA LEU A 23 -9.78 -26.87 5.98
C LEU A 23 -8.52 -26.03 5.72
N ALA A 24 -8.57 -25.12 4.74
CA ALA A 24 -7.48 -24.18 4.48
C ALA A 24 -7.22 -23.23 5.67
N TYR A 25 -8.26 -22.75 6.35
CA TYR A 25 -8.12 -21.95 7.57
C TYR A 25 -7.57 -22.76 8.76
N ILE A 26 -7.91 -24.04 8.88
CA ILE A 26 -7.31 -24.94 9.88
C ILE A 26 -5.82 -25.12 9.60
N ILE A 27 -5.44 -25.37 8.35
CA ILE A 27 -4.03 -25.49 7.94
C ILE A 27 -3.29 -24.17 8.23
N LEU A 28 -3.90 -23.03 7.91
CA LEU A 28 -3.34 -21.71 8.21
C LEU A 28 -3.06 -21.54 9.70
N ALA A 29 -4.03 -21.87 10.57
CA ALA A 29 -3.86 -21.81 12.01
C ALA A 29 -2.75 -22.75 12.51
N ALA A 30 -2.70 -23.98 11.99
CA ALA A 30 -1.65 -24.94 12.33
C ALA A 30 -0.25 -24.47 11.91
N LEU A 31 -0.11 -23.83 10.74
CA LEU A 31 1.14 -23.25 10.26
C LEU A 31 1.60 -22.08 11.15
N LEU A 32 0.68 -21.22 11.57
CA LEU A 32 0.98 -20.10 12.48
C LEU A 32 1.41 -20.60 13.86
N LEU A 33 0.73 -21.62 14.42
CA LEU A 33 1.11 -22.23 15.69
C LEU A 33 2.52 -22.86 15.65
N LYS A 34 2.90 -23.44 14.51
CA LYS A 34 4.24 -24.00 14.28
C LYS A 34 5.28 -22.97 13.82
N GLN A 35 4.95 -21.66 13.86
CA GLN A 35 5.83 -20.56 13.45
C GLN A 35 6.29 -20.61 11.97
N HIS A 36 5.58 -21.35 11.11
CA HIS A 36 5.84 -21.36 9.67
C HIS A 36 5.19 -20.14 8.97
N VAL A 37 5.66 -18.94 9.33
CA VAL A 37 5.04 -17.65 8.93
C VAL A 37 5.02 -17.46 7.41
N TYR A 38 6.08 -17.83 6.70
CA TYR A 38 6.16 -17.70 5.24
C TYR A 38 5.12 -18.56 4.51
N PHE A 39 4.96 -19.82 4.92
CA PHE A 39 3.97 -20.73 4.35
C PHE A 39 2.54 -20.29 4.69
N ALA A 40 2.32 -19.80 5.93
CA ALA A 40 1.04 -19.23 6.31
C ALA A 40 0.69 -18.01 5.45
N PHE A 41 1.65 -17.12 5.20
CA PHE A 41 1.44 -15.94 4.36
C PHE A 41 1.13 -16.32 2.89
N ALA A 42 1.88 -17.28 2.32
CA ALA A 42 1.61 -17.78 0.98
C ALA A 42 0.21 -18.38 0.85
N LEU A 43 -0.22 -19.18 1.83
CA LEU A 43 -1.56 -19.76 1.87
C LEU A 43 -2.64 -18.68 1.99
N MET A 44 -2.43 -17.68 2.86
CA MET A 44 -3.35 -16.56 3.05
C MET A 44 -3.48 -15.73 1.76
N PHE A 45 -2.38 -15.51 1.05
CA PHE A 45 -2.38 -14.84 -0.25
C PHE A 45 -3.19 -15.61 -1.30
N LEU A 46 -3.03 -16.94 -1.38
CA LEU A 46 -3.79 -17.78 -2.31
C LEU A 46 -5.30 -17.77 -2.01
N ILE A 47 -5.68 -17.87 -0.74
CA ILE A 47 -7.08 -17.74 -0.30
C ILE A 47 -7.64 -16.38 -0.73
N SER A 48 -6.87 -15.33 -0.51
CA SER A 48 -7.28 -13.95 -0.81
C SER A 48 -7.44 -13.72 -2.32
N LEU A 49 -6.54 -14.29 -3.14
CA LEU A 49 -6.63 -14.24 -4.59
C LEU A 49 -7.93 -14.90 -5.10
N LYS A 50 -8.24 -16.09 -4.57
CA LYS A 50 -9.45 -16.85 -4.93
C LYS A 50 -10.72 -16.09 -4.55
N GLU A 51 -10.79 -15.54 -3.35
CA GLU A 51 -11.99 -14.81 -2.87
C GLU A 51 -12.15 -13.43 -3.51
N THR A 52 -11.06 -12.80 -3.97
CA THR A 52 -11.11 -11.52 -4.66
C THR A 52 -11.52 -11.66 -6.14
N TYR A 53 -11.22 -12.80 -6.79
CA TYR A 53 -11.58 -13.06 -8.19
C TYR A 53 -13.03 -12.69 -8.58
N PRO A 54 -14.09 -13.11 -7.84
CA PRO A 54 -15.47 -12.79 -8.20
C PRO A 54 -15.81 -11.30 -8.10
N ILE A 55 -15.10 -10.53 -7.25
CA ILE A 55 -15.33 -9.10 -7.09
C ILE A 55 -14.42 -8.24 -7.96
N SER A 56 -13.36 -8.82 -8.56
CA SER A 56 -12.26 -8.14 -9.27
C SER A 56 -12.68 -7.07 -10.28
N LYS A 57 -13.80 -7.25 -10.98
CA LYS A 57 -14.29 -6.27 -11.98
C LYS A 57 -14.72 -4.94 -11.36
N LYS A 58 -15.32 -4.96 -10.16
CA LYS A 58 -15.84 -3.76 -9.48
C LYS A 58 -14.73 -2.78 -9.05
N PRO A 59 -13.68 -3.18 -8.30
CA PRO A 59 -12.60 -2.27 -7.92
C PRO A 59 -11.85 -1.75 -9.14
N ILE A 60 -11.67 -2.54 -10.20
CA ILE A 60 -11.07 -2.07 -11.46
C ILE A 60 -11.92 -0.98 -12.11
N LYS A 61 -13.24 -1.16 -12.17
CA LYS A 61 -14.16 -0.15 -12.70
C LYS A 61 -14.13 1.14 -11.89
N ILE A 62 -14.08 1.02 -10.55
CA ILE A 62 -13.97 2.16 -9.63
C ILE A 62 -12.64 2.89 -9.86
N ALA A 63 -11.52 2.17 -9.89
CA ALA A 63 -10.19 2.75 -10.09
C ALA A 63 -10.05 3.50 -11.43
N LYS A 64 -10.72 3.02 -12.49
CA LYS A 64 -10.73 3.68 -13.81
C LYS A 64 -11.72 4.83 -13.94
N SER A 65 -12.54 5.09 -12.91
CA SER A 65 -13.51 6.19 -12.98
C SER A 65 -12.79 7.54 -12.98
N ALA A 66 -13.30 8.48 -13.78
CA ALA A 66 -12.75 9.84 -13.85
C ALA A 66 -12.70 10.51 -12.47
N PHE A 67 -13.68 10.21 -11.62
CA PHE A 67 -13.71 10.67 -10.23
C PHE A 67 -12.51 10.16 -9.44
N MET A 68 -12.22 8.85 -9.47
CA MET A 68 -11.08 8.28 -8.73
C MET A 68 -9.73 8.75 -9.28
N ILE A 69 -9.60 8.95 -10.59
CA ILE A 69 -8.38 9.50 -11.20
C ILE A 69 -8.15 10.94 -10.70
N LYS A 70 -9.19 11.78 -10.72
CA LYS A 70 -9.11 13.16 -10.19
C LYS A 70 -8.84 13.16 -8.69
N PHE A 71 -9.47 12.27 -7.93
CA PHE A 71 -9.25 12.13 -6.50
C PHE A 71 -7.80 11.73 -6.19
N TYR A 72 -7.23 10.79 -6.95
CA TYR A 72 -5.82 10.42 -6.82
C TYR A 72 -4.90 11.61 -7.12
N ASN A 73 -5.10 12.28 -8.26
CA ASN A 73 -4.23 13.38 -8.68
C ASN A 73 -4.31 14.62 -7.77
N ILE A 74 -5.49 14.91 -7.19
CA ILE A 74 -5.68 16.11 -6.37
C ILE A 74 -5.42 15.80 -4.91
N PHE A 75 -6.06 14.78 -4.34
CA PHE A 75 -5.98 14.52 -2.90
C PHE A 75 -4.80 13.64 -2.53
N ILE A 76 -4.71 12.47 -3.15
CA ILE A 76 -3.68 11.49 -2.76
C ILE A 76 -2.29 12.02 -3.09
N TRP A 77 -2.10 12.56 -4.30
CA TRP A 77 -0.81 13.11 -4.72
C TRP A 77 -0.39 14.32 -3.87
N PHE A 78 -1.30 15.27 -3.63
CA PHE A 78 -1.01 16.43 -2.80
C PHE A 78 -0.66 16.04 -1.37
N LEU A 79 -1.45 15.15 -0.74
CA LEU A 79 -1.18 14.69 0.61
C LEU A 79 0.14 13.91 0.68
N SER A 80 0.43 13.08 -0.34
CA SER A 80 1.71 12.37 -0.45
C SER A 80 2.89 13.31 -0.55
N TYR A 81 2.77 14.38 -1.32
CA TYR A 81 3.79 15.43 -1.45
C TYR A 81 4.06 16.12 -0.10
N VAL A 82 3.01 16.56 0.58
CA VAL A 82 3.13 17.24 1.89
C VAL A 82 3.75 16.31 2.93
N ILE A 83 3.32 15.05 3.00
CA ILE A 83 3.90 14.06 3.91
C ILE A 83 5.38 13.82 3.56
N SER A 84 5.70 13.68 2.28
CA SER A 84 7.08 13.45 1.81
C SER A 84 7.99 14.60 2.16
N LEU A 85 7.54 15.84 1.97
CA LEU A 85 8.28 17.05 2.34
C LEU A 85 8.61 17.05 3.83
N LYS A 86 7.62 16.78 4.69
CA LYS A 86 7.81 16.73 6.15
C LYS A 86 8.73 15.59 6.58
N VAL A 87 8.58 14.40 5.98
CA VAL A 87 9.42 13.23 6.30
C VAL A 87 10.88 13.49 5.90
N LEU A 88 11.12 14.06 4.71
CA LEU A 88 12.47 14.42 4.27
C LEU A 88 13.10 15.50 5.14
N SER A 89 12.34 16.56 5.44
CA SER A 89 12.78 17.65 6.32
C SER A 89 13.16 17.13 7.72
N TYR A 90 12.30 16.31 8.33
CA TYR A 90 12.55 15.75 9.66
C TYR A 90 13.71 14.75 9.68
N SER A 91 13.79 13.84 8.70
CA SER A 91 14.79 12.77 8.70
C SER A 91 16.21 13.24 8.39
N ILE A 92 16.35 14.29 7.57
CA ILE A 92 17.64 14.74 7.05
C ILE A 92 18.04 16.10 7.63
N GLY A 93 17.09 16.85 8.19
CA GLY A 93 17.30 18.18 8.77
C GLY A 93 17.43 19.29 7.72
N ILE A 94 16.99 19.05 6.49
CA ILE A 94 17.01 20.07 5.41
C ILE A 94 15.75 20.94 5.55
N SER A 95 15.90 22.26 5.47
CA SER A 95 14.78 23.20 5.48
C SER A 95 13.85 23.00 4.27
N GLU A 96 12.53 23.09 4.50
CA GLU A 96 11.50 22.73 3.51
C GLU A 96 11.57 23.54 2.21
N ASP A 97 12.05 24.77 2.28
CA ASP A 97 12.23 25.72 1.17
C ASP A 97 13.33 25.30 0.18
N LYS A 98 14.24 24.41 0.60
CA LYS A 98 15.34 23.90 -0.23
C LYS A 98 15.01 22.61 -0.99
N LEU A 99 13.86 21.98 -0.72
CA LEU A 99 13.47 20.72 -1.34
C LEU A 99 12.42 20.97 -2.44
N LYS A 100 12.81 20.85 -3.71
CA LYS A 100 11.92 21.11 -4.86
C LYS A 100 11.47 19.84 -5.57
N TYR A 101 12.38 18.92 -5.86
CA TYR A 101 12.13 17.71 -6.63
C TYR A 101 12.14 16.44 -5.78
N ALA A 102 12.88 16.43 -4.67
CA ALA A 102 12.92 15.27 -3.76
C ALA A 102 11.53 14.87 -3.22
N PRO A 103 10.64 15.79 -2.81
CA PRO A 103 9.32 15.42 -2.29
C PRO A 103 8.42 14.80 -3.37
N VAL A 104 8.62 15.14 -4.65
CA VAL A 104 7.85 14.59 -5.77
C VAL A 104 8.19 13.11 -6.00
N ILE A 105 9.47 12.75 -5.93
CA ILE A 105 9.93 11.37 -6.09
C ILE A 105 9.49 10.51 -4.89
N MET A 106 9.59 11.07 -3.68
CA MET A 106 9.13 10.41 -2.46
C MET A 106 7.60 10.30 -2.36
N ALA A 107 6.84 11.16 -3.05
CA ALA A 107 5.39 11.08 -3.07
C ALA A 107 4.87 9.77 -3.69
N ILE A 108 5.64 9.11 -4.56
CA ILE A 108 5.23 7.84 -5.20
C ILE A 108 5.11 6.69 -4.17
N PRO A 109 6.15 6.31 -3.41
CA PRO A 109 6.00 5.27 -2.40
C PRO A 109 4.99 5.66 -1.30
N VAL A 110 4.92 6.94 -0.93
CA VAL A 110 3.95 7.43 0.05
C VAL A 110 2.51 7.31 -0.46
N SER A 111 2.25 7.57 -1.74
CA SER A 111 0.90 7.45 -2.31
C SER A 111 0.40 6.00 -2.30
N ILE A 112 1.28 5.02 -2.52
CA ILE A 112 0.95 3.59 -2.42
C ILE A 112 0.53 3.25 -0.99
N ILE A 113 1.26 3.73 0.01
CA ILE A 113 0.92 3.53 1.43
C ILE A 113 -0.43 4.17 1.75
N LEU A 114 -0.69 5.40 1.28
CA LEU A 114 -1.98 6.07 1.48
C LEU A 114 -3.14 5.31 0.82
N ILE A 115 -2.97 4.82 -0.40
CA ILE A 115 -3.97 4.00 -1.08
C ILE A 115 -4.26 2.74 -0.25
N TYR A 116 -3.23 2.06 0.24
CA TYR A 116 -3.41 0.90 1.09
C TYR A 116 -4.20 1.25 2.36
N MET A 117 -3.88 2.36 3.03
CA MET A 117 -4.59 2.82 4.22
C MET A 117 -6.06 3.14 3.92
N LEU A 118 -6.37 3.75 2.77
CA LEU A 118 -7.74 4.02 2.34
C LEU A 118 -8.53 2.73 2.08
N ILE A 119 -7.93 1.76 1.38
CA ILE A 119 -8.53 0.43 1.17
C ILE A 119 -8.74 -0.25 2.51
N ALA A 120 -7.78 -0.09 3.42
CA ALA A 120 -7.83 -0.71 4.73
C ALA A 120 -9.04 -0.20 5.54
N LEU A 121 -9.14 1.12 5.62
CA LEU A 121 -10.23 1.84 6.28
C LEU A 121 -11.59 1.49 5.66
N ALA A 122 -11.68 1.49 4.33
CA ALA A 122 -12.91 1.15 3.61
C ALA A 122 -13.37 -0.29 3.91
N SER A 123 -12.44 -1.24 3.97
CA SER A 123 -12.78 -2.62 4.32
C SER A 123 -13.24 -2.76 5.77
N LEU A 124 -12.63 -2.00 6.69
CA LEU A 124 -13.03 -2.00 8.09
C LEU A 124 -14.46 -1.48 8.25
N PHE A 125 -14.81 -0.39 7.58
CA PHE A 125 -16.19 0.12 7.56
C PHE A 125 -17.19 -0.88 6.94
N MET A 126 -16.80 -1.60 5.88
CA MET A 126 -17.63 -2.64 5.29
C MET A 126 -17.80 -3.87 6.19
N LEU A 127 -16.76 -4.27 6.92
CA LEU A 127 -16.85 -5.35 7.90
C LEU A 127 -17.75 -4.95 9.08
N LEU A 128 -17.60 -3.71 9.58
CA LEU A 128 -18.46 -3.16 10.62
C LEU A 128 -19.93 -3.13 10.16
N SER A 129 -20.20 -2.70 8.92
CA SER A 129 -21.58 -2.66 8.42
C SER A 129 -22.20 -4.06 8.33
N ILE A 130 -21.43 -5.08 7.95
CA ILE A 130 -21.85 -6.48 7.95
C ILE A 130 -22.09 -6.98 9.38
N GLN A 131 -21.23 -6.63 10.34
CA GLN A 131 -21.38 -7.03 11.73
C GLN A 131 -22.63 -6.41 12.37
N VAL A 132 -22.86 -5.12 12.17
CA VAL A 132 -24.09 -4.44 12.61
C VAL A 132 -25.32 -5.13 12.01
N LEU A 133 -25.28 -5.42 10.71
CA LEU A 133 -26.34 -6.15 10.04
C LEU A 133 -26.55 -7.56 10.63
N ALA A 134 -25.47 -8.28 10.98
CA ALA A 134 -25.55 -9.60 11.59
C ALA A 134 -26.23 -9.55 12.96
N GLN A 135 -25.92 -8.54 13.79
CA GLN A 135 -26.57 -8.32 15.09
C GLN A 135 -28.05 -7.94 14.91
N LEU A 136 -28.36 -7.05 13.98
CA LEU A 136 -29.75 -6.69 13.66
C LEU A 136 -30.53 -7.85 13.03
N SER A 137 -29.85 -8.82 12.42
CA SER A 137 -30.49 -9.96 11.76
C SER A 137 -31.28 -10.87 12.72
N PHE A 138 -30.98 -10.83 14.03
CA PHE A 138 -31.77 -11.50 15.06
C PHE A 138 -33.22 -10.98 15.14
N PHE A 139 -33.44 -9.71 14.78
CA PHE A 139 -34.75 -9.06 14.77
C PHE A 139 -35.40 -9.04 13.38
N MET A 140 -34.75 -9.60 12.35
CA MET A 140 -35.25 -9.59 10.98
C MET A 140 -35.95 -10.90 10.59
N THR A 141 -36.93 -10.79 9.69
CA THR A 141 -37.57 -11.97 9.08
C THR A 141 -36.61 -12.73 8.16
N THR A 142 -36.80 -14.05 8.03
CA THR A 142 -35.97 -14.93 7.19
C THR A 142 -35.93 -14.51 5.72
N LYS A 143 -37.05 -13.99 5.19
CA LYS A 143 -37.14 -13.43 3.82
C LYS A 143 -36.26 -12.18 3.64
N LEU A 144 -36.20 -11.31 4.65
CA LEU A 144 -35.37 -10.10 4.59
C LEU A 144 -33.88 -10.46 4.70
N LYS A 145 -33.53 -11.38 5.61
CA LYS A 145 -32.16 -11.89 5.77
C LYS A 145 -31.61 -12.51 4.48
N THR A 146 -32.41 -13.34 3.81
CA THR A 146 -32.02 -13.97 2.53
C THR A 146 -31.89 -12.96 1.39
N LYS A 147 -32.75 -11.92 1.36
CA LYS A 147 -32.65 -10.83 0.38
C LYS A 147 -31.35 -10.02 0.55
N ILE A 148 -30.97 -9.72 1.80
CA ILE A 148 -29.78 -8.92 2.08
C ILE A 148 -28.49 -9.72 1.84
N THR A 149 -28.43 -10.98 2.29
CA THR A 149 -27.24 -11.84 2.09
C THR A 149 -26.97 -12.16 0.62
N LYS A 150 -28.00 -12.19 -0.22
CA LYS A 150 -27.86 -12.34 -1.67
C LYS A 150 -27.62 -11.01 -2.41
N SER A 151 -27.62 -9.88 -1.71
CA SER A 151 -27.40 -8.58 -2.36
C SER A 151 -25.96 -8.45 -2.84
N GLU A 152 -25.78 -7.73 -3.95
CA GLU A 152 -24.46 -7.45 -4.50
C GLU A 152 -23.55 -6.70 -3.53
N TYR A 153 -24.12 -5.85 -2.67
CA TYR A 153 -23.38 -5.11 -1.65
C TYR A 153 -22.79 -6.06 -0.61
N TYR A 154 -23.60 -6.99 -0.08
CA TYR A 154 -23.15 -7.95 0.93
C TYR A 154 -22.01 -8.85 0.40
N ILE A 155 -22.15 -9.34 -0.84
CA ILE A 155 -21.12 -10.16 -1.50
C ILE A 155 -19.84 -9.35 -1.73
N PHE A 156 -19.97 -8.07 -2.10
CA PHE A 156 -18.81 -7.19 -2.29
C PHE A 156 -18.11 -6.89 -0.96
N ALA A 157 -18.85 -6.41 0.03
CA ALA A 157 -18.34 -6.04 1.34
C ALA A 157 -17.68 -7.22 2.08
N SER A 158 -18.27 -8.41 2.02
CA SER A 158 -17.74 -9.62 2.67
C SER A 158 -16.43 -10.11 2.05
N ARG A 159 -16.14 -9.74 0.81
CA ARG A 159 -14.92 -10.13 0.09
C ARG A 159 -13.90 -9.01 -0.07
N PHE A 160 -14.29 -7.77 0.18
CA PHE A 160 -13.44 -6.60 -0.03
C PHE A 160 -12.19 -6.63 0.85
N TYR A 161 -12.26 -7.20 2.07
CA TYR A 161 -11.12 -7.29 2.96
C TYR A 161 -9.95 -8.15 2.43
N TYR A 162 -10.23 -9.14 1.57
CA TYR A 162 -9.18 -9.96 0.97
C TYR A 162 -8.25 -9.15 0.03
N LEU A 163 -8.72 -7.99 -0.47
CA LEU A 163 -7.86 -7.07 -1.20
C LEU A 163 -6.72 -6.52 -0.34
N MET A 164 -6.94 -6.31 0.96
CA MET A 164 -5.86 -5.86 1.85
C MET A 164 -4.72 -6.87 1.86
N VAL A 165 -5.03 -8.13 2.11
CA VAL A 165 -4.03 -9.21 2.18
C VAL A 165 -3.27 -9.34 0.86
N LEU A 166 -3.97 -9.17 -0.26
CA LEU A 166 -3.37 -9.21 -1.59
C LEU A 166 -2.40 -8.03 -1.84
N LEU A 167 -2.60 -6.90 -1.17
CA LEU A 167 -1.74 -5.71 -1.29
C LEU A 167 -0.55 -5.71 -0.32
N VAL A 168 -0.52 -6.59 0.69
CA VAL A 168 0.60 -6.66 1.66
C VAL A 168 1.97 -6.86 0.98
N PRO A 169 2.15 -7.74 -0.04
CA PRO A 169 3.44 -7.89 -0.72
C PRO A 169 3.93 -6.58 -1.35
N PHE A 170 3.03 -5.77 -1.90
CA PHE A 170 3.37 -4.48 -2.48
C PHE A 170 3.83 -3.50 -1.40
N LEU A 171 3.20 -3.52 -0.22
CA LEU A 171 3.59 -2.67 0.91
C LEU A 171 4.97 -3.05 1.44
N LEU A 172 5.25 -4.35 1.56
CA LEU A 172 6.58 -4.85 1.94
C LEU A 172 7.65 -4.45 0.90
N ALA A 173 7.34 -4.54 -0.39
CA ALA A 173 8.24 -4.10 -1.45
C ALA A 173 8.53 -2.59 -1.35
N VAL A 174 7.51 -1.76 -1.12
CA VAL A 174 7.69 -0.31 -0.92
C VAL A 174 8.56 -0.02 0.30
N ALA A 175 8.33 -0.71 1.42
CA ALA A 175 9.15 -0.54 2.62
C ALA A 175 10.62 -0.89 2.36
N TYR A 176 10.88 -2.00 1.65
CA TYR A 176 12.24 -2.43 1.31
C TYR A 176 12.95 -1.47 0.34
N ILE A 177 12.23 -0.89 -0.62
CA ILE A 177 12.81 0.01 -1.63
C ILE A 177 12.86 1.47 -1.17
N SER A 178 12.13 1.84 -0.11
CA SER A 178 12.07 3.20 0.44
C SER A 178 13.43 3.91 0.64
N PRO A 179 14.50 3.29 1.19
CA PRO A 179 15.79 3.97 1.35
C PRO A 179 16.43 4.36 0.01
N TYR A 180 16.20 3.58 -1.05
CA TYR A 180 16.69 3.90 -2.39
C TYR A 180 15.93 5.09 -2.99
N PHE A 181 14.61 5.18 -2.79
CA PHE A 181 13.82 6.34 -3.21
C PHE A 181 14.26 7.61 -2.50
N ILE A 182 14.58 7.56 -1.20
CA ILE A 182 15.11 8.72 -0.46
C ILE A 182 16.43 9.21 -1.07
N ARG A 183 17.34 8.29 -1.40
CA ARG A 183 18.65 8.64 -1.98
C ARG A 183 18.53 9.26 -3.37
N VAL A 184 17.70 8.67 -4.22
CA VAL A 184 17.42 9.20 -5.57
C VAL A 184 16.74 10.57 -5.47
N ALA A 185 15.78 10.71 -4.56
CA ALA A 185 15.09 11.98 -4.32
C ALA A 185 16.08 13.08 -3.93
N LEU A 186 16.95 12.84 -2.95
CA LEU A 186 17.96 13.81 -2.54
C LEU A 186 18.94 14.15 -3.66
N PHE A 187 19.38 13.13 -4.41
CA PHE A 187 20.28 13.35 -5.54
C PHE A 187 19.70 14.33 -6.56
N THR A 188 18.39 14.26 -6.85
CA THR A 188 17.76 15.21 -7.80
C THR A 188 17.75 16.66 -7.33
N ASP A 189 17.77 16.93 -6.02
CA ASP A 189 17.87 18.30 -5.50
C ASP A 189 19.34 18.76 -5.39
N SER A 190 20.29 17.81 -5.21
CA SER A 190 21.73 18.10 -5.16
C SER A 190 22.32 18.70 -6.43
N THR A 191 21.69 18.46 -7.59
CA THR A 191 22.14 19.00 -8.87
C THR A 191 21.78 20.48 -9.05
N PHE A 192 20.89 21.04 -8.23
CA PHE A 192 20.38 22.42 -8.38
C PHE A 192 20.84 23.39 -7.30
N ILE A 193 21.30 22.92 -6.13
CA ILE A 193 21.62 23.76 -4.96
C ILE A 193 23.00 23.37 -4.43
N SER A 194 24.06 24.05 -4.87
CA SER A 194 25.42 23.75 -4.43
C SER A 194 26.25 25.02 -4.21
N ASP A 195 26.15 25.57 -2.99
CA ASP A 195 26.99 26.68 -2.49
C ASP A 195 28.01 26.23 -1.43
N CYS A 196 28.15 24.91 -1.19
CA CYS A 196 28.86 24.36 -0.03
C CYS A 196 30.31 23.91 -0.27
N GLY A 197 30.83 23.90 -1.50
CA GLY A 197 32.17 23.36 -1.80
C GLY A 197 32.60 23.52 -3.26
N GLU A 198 33.85 23.16 -3.56
CA GLU A 198 34.40 23.22 -4.92
C GLU A 198 33.59 22.33 -5.88
N LYS A 199 33.26 22.90 -7.05
CA LYS A 199 32.49 22.22 -8.11
C LYS A 199 33.34 21.14 -8.78
N GLU A 200 33.37 19.94 -8.20
CA GLU A 200 34.01 18.78 -8.80
C GLU A 200 33.03 18.03 -9.73
N LYS A 201 33.51 17.57 -10.90
CA LYS A 201 32.69 16.83 -11.88
C LYS A 201 32.03 15.55 -11.35
N ASN A 202 32.55 15.00 -10.25
CA ASN A 202 32.11 13.72 -9.69
C ASN A 202 31.42 13.84 -8.31
N ARG A 203 31.13 15.06 -7.84
CA ARG A 203 30.46 15.26 -6.55
C ARG A 203 29.35 16.30 -6.63
N THR A 204 28.25 16.05 -5.94
CA THR A 204 27.18 17.03 -5.71
C THR A 204 26.96 17.25 -4.22
N TYR A 205 26.62 18.48 -3.86
CA TYR A 205 26.45 18.91 -2.48
C TYR A 205 24.99 19.27 -2.24
N ILE A 206 24.43 18.90 -1.09
CA ILE A 206 23.16 19.44 -0.60
C ILE A 206 23.42 20.15 0.71
N ARG A 207 23.04 21.42 0.81
CA ARG A 207 23.10 22.16 2.06
C ARG A 207 21.99 21.68 3.00
N VAL A 208 22.38 21.16 4.16
CA VAL A 208 21.45 20.76 5.23
C VAL A 208 21.12 21.97 6.08
N ASP A 209 22.16 22.61 6.62
CA ASP A 209 22.08 23.80 7.47
C ASP A 209 23.06 24.87 6.99
N ASP A 210 23.10 26.02 7.66
CA ASP A 210 24.08 27.05 7.34
C ASP A 210 25.53 26.59 7.46
N LYS A 211 25.78 25.55 8.28
CA LYS A 211 27.11 25.02 8.61
C LYS A 211 27.36 23.58 8.17
N SER A 212 26.42 22.92 7.49
CA SER A 212 26.63 21.50 7.14
C SER A 212 25.99 21.10 5.83
N CYS A 213 26.70 20.23 5.09
CA CYS A 213 26.32 19.82 3.75
C CYS A 213 26.51 18.32 3.55
N LEU A 214 25.63 17.68 2.80
CA LEU A 214 25.73 16.28 2.41
C LEU A 214 26.46 16.18 1.08
N VAL A 215 27.42 15.25 1.00
CA VAL A 215 28.16 14.96 -0.23
C VAL A 215 27.65 13.66 -0.85
N PHE A 216 27.30 13.76 -2.12
CA PHE A 216 26.97 12.64 -2.99
C PHE A 216 28.08 12.48 -4.03
N ASN A 217 28.65 11.28 -4.15
CA ASN A 217 29.56 10.95 -5.25
C ASN A 217 28.71 10.52 -6.45
N LEU A 218 28.90 11.11 -7.63
CA LEU A 218 28.15 10.88 -8.88
C LEU A 218 28.31 9.48 -9.53
N ASN A 219 28.77 8.47 -8.78
CA ASN A 219 28.93 7.08 -9.25
C ASN A 219 27.68 6.24 -8.98
N TRP A 220 27.64 4.99 -9.47
CA TRP A 220 26.57 4.02 -9.13
C TRP A 220 26.37 3.85 -7.61
N SER A 221 27.37 4.24 -6.81
CA SER A 221 27.31 4.31 -5.37
C SER A 221 26.36 5.36 -4.77
N VAL A 222 25.80 6.32 -5.54
CA VAL A 222 24.70 7.21 -5.09
C VAL A 222 23.53 6.40 -4.53
N ILE A 223 23.29 5.23 -5.10
CA ILE A 223 22.17 4.36 -4.77
C ILE A 223 22.50 3.47 -3.55
N THR A 224 23.77 3.11 -3.35
CA THR A 224 24.20 2.12 -2.34
C THR A 224 24.87 2.71 -1.10
N GLU A 225 25.58 3.82 -1.20
CA GLU A 225 26.29 4.46 -0.09
C GLU A 225 25.44 5.56 0.56
N THR A 226 25.51 5.66 1.89
CA THR A 226 24.90 6.78 2.61
C THR A 226 25.72 8.04 2.39
N PRO A 227 25.09 9.18 2.04
CA PRO A 227 25.80 10.43 1.82
C PRO A 227 26.52 10.87 3.10
N LYS A 228 27.76 11.36 2.97
CA LYS A 228 28.56 11.82 4.11
C LYS A 228 28.19 13.26 4.44
N LYS A 229 27.94 13.54 5.72
CA LYS A 229 27.75 14.91 6.23
C LYS A 229 29.12 15.54 6.47
N ILE A 230 29.37 16.68 5.82
CA ILE A 230 30.56 17.51 6.02
C ILE A 230 30.12 18.80 6.72
N ILE A 231 30.94 19.27 7.65
CA ILE A 231 30.75 20.56 8.32
C ILE A 231 31.46 21.60 7.45
N SER A 232 30.71 22.63 7.03
CA SER A 232 31.23 23.79 6.30
C SER A 232 31.97 24.70 7.30
N ASP A 233 33.15 24.27 7.72
CA ASP A 233 34.14 25.13 8.35
C ASP A 233 35.53 24.73 7.83
N GLU A 234 35.92 25.34 6.71
CA GLU A 234 37.11 26.17 6.63
C GLU A 234 37.10 26.92 5.30
N LYS A 235 37.07 28.25 5.38
CA LYS A 235 37.51 29.14 4.31
C LYS A 235 38.86 28.62 3.78
N LYS A 236 38.93 28.33 2.50
CA LYS A 236 40.08 28.69 1.66
C LYS A 236 39.56 29.32 0.38
#